data_AF-A0A1C5YFG2-F1
#
_entry.id   AF-A0A1C5YFG2-F1
#
_cell.length_a   1.000
_cell.length_b   1.000
_cell.length_c   1.000
_cell.angle_alpha   90.00
_cell.angle_beta   90.00
_cell.angle_gamma   90.00
#
_symmetry.space_group_name_H-M   'P 1'
#
loop_
_entity.id
_entity.type
_entity.pdbx_description
1 polymer ?
#
loop_
_entity_poly.entity_id
_entity_poly.type
_entity_poly.pdbx_seq_one_letter_code
_entity_poly.pdbx_strand_id
1 'polypeptide(L)'
;MDTPIITQYYKEHDPMKRKELLEQSIAAGECPEENQIRKELWEIRYAEPSKVDKENRADGFLSLWMVMEFNKEAGKKLFGFKGAQKEINKHLRRLQFDQLRNKGELYEEILYRECCHLVQMYVDLCQTDRSYNTTLCGIVSISKDKAKQKIQKDIYETAIHLPMSIKMEEELSLITRAAREVYELYFPGEGGI
;
A
#
# COMPACT_ATOMS: atom_id res chain seq x y z
N MET A 1 -12.78 -0.13 -18.61
CA MET A 1 -11.46 0.43 -18.96
C MET A 1 -11.36 1.77 -18.25
N ASP A 2 -10.22 2.05 -17.63
CA ASP A 2 -10.02 3.35 -17.00
C ASP A 2 -10.01 4.47 -18.04
N THR A 3 -10.56 5.62 -17.66
CA THR A 3 -10.36 6.85 -18.42
C THR A 3 -8.92 7.33 -18.26
N PRO A 4 -8.45 8.24 -19.13
CA PRO A 4 -7.12 8.84 -18.98
C PRO A 4 -6.92 9.52 -17.62
N ILE A 5 -7.95 10.14 -17.06
CA ILE A 5 -7.89 10.82 -15.75
C ILE A 5 -7.72 9.79 -14.63
N ILE A 6 -8.52 8.71 -14.64
CA ILE A 6 -8.41 7.63 -13.65
C ILE A 6 -7.08 6.88 -13.77
N THR A 7 -6.55 6.73 -14.98
CA THR A 7 -5.21 6.18 -15.18
C THR A 7 -4.14 7.05 -14.49
N GLN A 8 -4.27 8.38 -14.55
CA GLN A 8 -3.36 9.29 -13.83
C GLN A 8 -3.58 9.24 -12.32
N TYR A 9 -4.82 9.13 -11.84
CA TYR A 9 -5.17 9.01 -10.43
C TYR A 9 -4.44 7.85 -9.72
N TYR A 10 -4.29 6.71 -10.41
CA TYR A 10 -3.59 5.55 -9.86
C TYR A 10 -2.06 5.58 -10.08
N LYS A 11 -1.53 6.56 -10.82
CA LYS A 11 -0.08 6.80 -10.95
C LYS A 11 0.45 7.89 -10.02
N GLU A 12 -0.42 8.79 -9.57
CA GLU A 12 -0.06 9.91 -8.69
C GLU A 12 0.02 9.45 -7.23
N HIS A 13 1.05 9.88 -6.50
CA HIS A 13 1.28 9.54 -5.10
C HIS A 13 0.97 10.67 -4.14
N ASP A 14 0.99 11.94 -4.61
CA ASP A 14 0.61 13.06 -3.77
C ASP A 14 -0.90 13.03 -3.47
N PRO A 15 -1.30 13.00 -2.18
CA PRO A 15 -2.71 12.86 -1.79
C PRO A 15 -3.61 13.94 -2.39
N MET A 16 -3.14 15.19 -2.45
CA MET A 16 -3.94 16.33 -2.88
C MET A 16 -4.09 16.36 -4.40
N LYS A 17 -3.04 16.04 -5.15
CA LYS A 17 -3.14 15.86 -6.61
C LYS A 17 -4.01 14.67 -6.99
N ARG A 18 -3.93 13.55 -6.26
CA ARG A 18 -4.89 12.43 -6.44
C ARG A 18 -6.32 12.91 -6.24
N LYS A 19 -6.57 13.75 -5.23
CA LYS A 19 -7.92 14.31 -5.00
C LYS A 19 -8.38 15.15 -6.17
N GLU A 20 -7.51 16.03 -6.68
CA GLU A 20 -7.80 16.89 -7.82
C GLU A 20 -8.18 16.07 -9.06
N LEU A 21 -7.40 15.03 -9.40
CA LEU A 21 -7.70 14.13 -10.50
C LEU A 21 -9.05 13.41 -10.33
N LEU A 22 -9.38 12.99 -9.10
CA LEU A 22 -10.68 12.38 -8.82
C LEU A 22 -11.83 13.39 -9.00
N GLU A 23 -11.66 14.62 -8.51
CA GLU A 23 -12.65 15.68 -8.67
C GLU A 23 -12.85 16.06 -10.15
N GLN A 24 -11.78 16.08 -10.95
CA GLN A 24 -11.85 16.27 -12.40
C GLN A 24 -12.64 15.16 -13.09
N SER A 25 -12.39 13.89 -12.74
CA SER A 25 -13.12 12.74 -13.30
C SER A 25 -14.61 12.78 -12.94
N ILE A 26 -14.93 13.16 -11.70
CA ILE A 26 -16.32 13.37 -11.24
C ILE A 26 -17.00 14.49 -12.03
N ALA A 27 -16.33 15.64 -12.18
CA ALA A 27 -16.88 16.78 -12.93
C ALA A 27 -17.09 16.46 -14.42
N ALA A 28 -16.27 15.58 -14.99
CA ALA A 28 -16.42 15.07 -16.36
C ALA A 28 -17.54 14.02 -16.50
N GLY A 29 -18.16 13.57 -15.41
CA GLY A 29 -19.21 12.55 -15.42
C GLY A 29 -18.69 11.13 -15.71
N GLU A 30 -17.38 10.91 -15.57
CA GLU A 30 -16.75 9.60 -15.80
C GLU A 30 -16.99 8.68 -14.61
N CYS A 31 -17.21 7.37 -14.87
CA CYS A 31 -17.25 6.30 -13.86
C CYS A 31 -17.99 6.68 -12.56
N PRO A 32 -19.26 7.14 -12.62
CA PRO A 32 -19.91 7.80 -11.48
C PRO A 32 -20.05 6.89 -10.25
N GLU A 33 -20.31 5.60 -10.44
CA GLU A 33 -20.42 4.62 -9.35
C GLU A 33 -19.05 4.37 -8.70
N GLU A 34 -18.02 4.11 -9.50
CA GLU A 34 -16.67 3.85 -9.00
C GLU A 34 -16.05 5.09 -8.36
N ASN A 35 -16.32 6.28 -8.89
CA ASN A 35 -15.79 7.53 -8.36
C ASN A 35 -16.41 7.90 -7.01
N GLN A 36 -17.67 7.52 -6.76
CA GLN A 36 -18.25 7.63 -5.43
C GLN A 36 -17.48 6.77 -4.41
N ILE A 37 -17.09 5.56 -4.80
CA ILE A 37 -16.29 4.65 -3.95
C ILE A 37 -14.87 5.17 -3.77
N ARG A 38 -14.21 5.64 -4.83
CA ARG A 38 -12.87 6.26 -4.75
C ARG A 38 -12.86 7.46 -3.82
N LYS A 39 -13.93 8.26 -3.82
CA LYS A 39 -14.06 9.41 -2.94
C LYS A 39 -14.12 8.99 -1.47
N GLU A 40 -14.96 8.01 -1.15
CA GLU A 40 -15.04 7.44 0.21
C GLU A 40 -13.68 6.86 0.65
N LEU A 41 -13.03 6.06 -0.21
CA LEU A 41 -11.72 5.49 0.06
C LEU A 41 -10.63 6.55 0.23
N TRP A 42 -10.65 7.63 -0.57
CA TRP A 42 -9.70 8.73 -0.42
C TRP A 42 -9.86 9.41 0.94
N GLU A 43 -11.09 9.68 1.37
CA GLU A 43 -11.38 10.27 2.68
C GLU A 43 -10.90 9.38 3.83
N ILE A 44 -11.08 8.06 3.73
CA ILE A 44 -10.61 7.08 4.72
C ILE A 44 -9.08 6.97 4.72
N ARG A 45 -8.47 6.81 3.53
CA ARG A 45 -7.02 6.65 3.35
C ARG A 45 -6.25 7.87 3.85
N TYR A 46 -6.78 9.05 3.60
CA TYR A 46 -6.15 10.33 3.91
C TYR A 46 -6.88 11.08 5.02
N ALA A 47 -7.44 10.38 6.01
CA ALA A 47 -8.26 10.97 7.08
C ALA A 47 -7.48 11.92 8.03
N GLU A 48 -6.18 11.70 8.19
CA GLU A 48 -5.33 12.46 9.12
C GLU A 48 -4.47 13.50 8.38
N PRO A 49 -4.20 14.67 8.97
CA PRO A 49 -3.22 15.62 8.43
C PRO A 49 -1.80 15.04 8.52
N SER A 50 -0.92 15.41 7.60
CA SER A 50 0.49 15.03 7.69
C SER A 50 1.16 15.77 8.85
N LYS A 51 2.05 15.05 9.55
CA LYS A 51 2.85 15.61 10.67
C LYS A 51 4.04 16.44 10.19
N VAL A 52 4.47 16.24 8.94
CA VAL A 52 5.64 16.89 8.33
C VAL A 52 5.22 18.11 7.53
N ASP A 53 4.16 17.95 6.73
CA ASP A 53 3.57 19.00 5.91
C ASP A 53 2.12 19.19 6.31
N LYS A 54 1.83 20.27 7.04
CA LYS A 54 0.48 20.52 7.57
C LYS A 54 -0.55 20.85 6.47
N GLU A 55 -0.09 21.21 5.27
CA GLU A 55 -0.97 21.44 4.12
C GLU A 55 -1.31 20.14 3.38
N ASN A 56 -0.62 19.04 3.69
CA ASN A 56 -0.83 17.73 3.09
C ASN A 56 -1.46 16.72 4.06
N ARG A 57 -1.75 15.51 3.58
CA ARG A 57 -2.43 14.43 4.34
C ARG A 57 -1.48 13.27 4.60
N ALA A 58 -1.65 12.62 5.74
CA ALA A 58 -0.94 11.38 6.03
C ALA A 58 -1.58 10.21 5.27
N ASP A 59 -0.76 9.35 4.65
CA ASP A 59 -1.26 8.15 3.99
C ASP A 59 -1.46 7.02 5.01
N GLY A 60 -2.73 6.70 5.26
CA GLY A 60 -3.13 5.66 6.21
C GLY A 60 -2.80 4.24 5.74
N PHE A 61 -2.79 4.00 4.42
CA PHE A 61 -2.42 2.72 3.82
C PHE A 61 -0.92 2.51 3.93
N LEU A 62 -0.11 3.53 3.64
CA LEU A 62 1.34 3.47 3.88
C LEU A 62 1.64 3.28 5.37
N SER A 63 0.89 3.94 6.25
CA SER A 63 1.03 3.73 7.70
C SER A 63 0.74 2.28 8.10
N LEU A 64 -0.25 1.62 7.51
CA LEU A 64 -0.52 0.19 7.71
C LEU A 64 0.66 -0.65 7.22
N TRP A 65 1.17 -0.40 6.01
CA TRP A 65 2.33 -1.10 5.47
C TRP A 65 3.56 -0.98 6.37
N MET A 66 3.85 0.23 6.88
CA MET A 66 4.97 0.44 7.81
C MET A 66 4.82 -0.34 9.12
N VAL A 67 3.59 -0.47 9.64
CA VAL A 67 3.31 -1.30 10.82
C VAL A 67 3.51 -2.79 10.51
N MET A 68 3.14 -3.23 9.31
CA MET A 68 3.40 -4.61 8.87
C MET A 68 4.91 -4.85 8.76
N GLU A 69 5.66 -3.97 8.08
CA GLU A 69 7.13 -4.04 7.98
C GLU A 69 7.81 -4.09 9.36
N PHE A 70 7.40 -3.24 10.29
CA PHE A 70 7.92 -3.25 11.66
C PHE A 70 7.69 -4.57 12.39
N ASN A 71 6.59 -5.25 12.06
CA ASN A 71 6.17 -6.51 12.68
C ASN A 71 6.54 -7.76 11.86
N LYS A 72 7.29 -7.67 10.75
CA LYS A 72 7.55 -8.81 9.84
C LYS A 72 8.20 -10.04 10.48
N GLU A 73 8.90 -9.84 11.59
CA GLU A 73 9.57 -10.88 12.38
C GLU A 73 8.78 -11.34 13.61
N ALA A 74 7.54 -10.87 13.81
CA ALA A 74 6.75 -11.10 15.02
C ALA A 74 6.43 -12.58 15.26
N GLY A 75 6.27 -13.37 14.19
CA GLY A 75 6.02 -14.82 14.27
C GLY A 75 7.18 -15.63 14.86
N LYS A 76 8.40 -15.08 14.91
CA LYS A 76 9.59 -15.74 15.48
C LYS A 76 9.70 -15.60 17.00
N LYS A 77 8.89 -14.72 17.61
CA LYS A 77 8.92 -14.44 19.06
C LYS A 77 7.83 -15.22 19.78
N LEU A 78 8.15 -15.88 20.90
CA LEU A 78 7.28 -16.86 21.58
C LEU A 78 5.89 -16.34 22.03
N PHE A 79 5.64 -15.03 22.01
CA PHE A 79 4.32 -14.41 22.22
C PHE A 79 4.13 -13.10 21.41
N GLY A 80 5.00 -12.85 20.41
CA GLY A 80 5.03 -11.57 19.68
C GLY A 80 3.89 -11.41 18.69
N PHE A 81 3.39 -12.51 18.12
CA PHE A 81 2.36 -12.46 17.07
C PHE A 81 1.03 -11.83 17.55
N LYS A 82 0.62 -12.04 18.81
CA LYS A 82 -0.61 -11.41 19.35
C LYS A 82 -0.52 -9.88 19.41
N GLY A 83 0.67 -9.35 19.71
CA GLY A 83 0.93 -7.91 19.69
C GLY A 83 0.82 -7.34 18.29
N ALA A 84 1.50 -7.98 17.33
CA ALA A 84 1.44 -7.63 15.92
C ALA A 84 0.01 -7.69 15.37
N GLN A 85 -0.74 -8.76 15.64
CA GLN A 85 -2.15 -8.89 15.27
C GLN A 85 -2.98 -7.72 15.81
N LYS A 86 -2.80 -7.35 17.08
CA LYS A 86 -3.54 -6.23 17.70
C LYS A 86 -3.24 -4.90 17.00
N GLU A 87 -1.98 -4.63 16.70
CA GLU A 87 -1.53 -3.40 16.08
C GLU A 87 -2.00 -3.30 14.62
N ILE A 88 -1.79 -4.35 13.83
CA ILE A 88 -2.25 -4.43 12.44
C ILE A 88 -3.78 -4.29 12.37
N ASN A 89 -4.52 -5.03 13.19
CA ASN A 89 -5.99 -4.93 13.24
C ASN A 89 -6.49 -3.54 13.66
N LYS A 90 -5.72 -2.79 14.45
CA LYS A 90 -6.06 -1.38 14.77
C LYS A 90 -6.02 -0.52 13.51
N HIS A 91 -5.01 -0.72 12.66
CA HIS A 91 -4.88 0.00 11.40
C HIS A 91 -5.96 -0.43 10.39
N LEU A 92 -6.22 -1.74 10.25
CA LEU A 92 -7.29 -2.26 9.39
C LEU A 92 -8.67 -1.71 9.79
N ARG A 93 -8.99 -1.67 11.10
CA ARG A 93 -10.23 -1.06 11.60
C ARG A 93 -10.32 0.44 11.32
N ARG A 94 -9.22 1.18 11.50
CA ARG A 94 -9.19 2.62 11.18
C ARG A 94 -9.46 2.87 9.70
N LEU A 95 -8.92 2.00 8.84
CA LEU A 95 -9.12 2.03 7.40
C LEU A 95 -10.40 1.33 6.94
N GLN A 96 -11.23 0.86 7.88
CA GLN A 96 -12.52 0.22 7.62
C GLN A 96 -12.45 -0.97 6.62
N PHE A 97 -11.32 -1.69 6.56
CA PHE A 97 -11.07 -2.72 5.54
C PHE A 97 -12.18 -3.75 5.44
N ASP A 98 -12.58 -4.36 6.57
CA ASP A 98 -13.64 -5.37 6.58
C ASP A 98 -14.98 -4.80 6.14
N GLN A 99 -15.30 -3.57 6.55
CA GLN A 99 -16.57 -2.93 6.18
C GLN A 99 -16.61 -2.67 4.68
N LEU A 100 -15.54 -2.09 4.11
CA LEU A 100 -15.42 -1.80 2.69
C LEU A 100 -15.45 -3.08 1.86
N ARG A 101 -14.67 -4.10 2.23
CA ARG A 101 -14.64 -5.41 1.54
C ARG A 101 -16.04 -6.05 1.46
N ASN A 102 -16.83 -5.94 2.52
CA ASN A 102 -18.15 -6.58 2.60
C ASN A 102 -19.30 -5.71 2.07
N LYS A 103 -19.04 -4.49 1.55
CA LYS A 103 -20.09 -3.63 0.95
C LYS A 103 -20.55 -4.08 -0.43
N GLY A 104 -19.73 -4.86 -1.15
CA GLY A 104 -20.04 -5.40 -2.47
C GLY A 104 -18.81 -5.57 -3.34
N GLU A 105 -18.94 -6.32 -4.43
CA GLU A 105 -17.83 -6.67 -5.33
C GLU A 105 -17.10 -5.43 -5.88
N LEU A 106 -17.85 -4.40 -6.26
CA LEU A 106 -17.25 -3.16 -6.77
C LEU A 106 -16.42 -2.43 -5.69
N TYR A 107 -16.88 -2.44 -4.44
CA TYR A 107 -16.11 -1.86 -3.32
C TYR A 107 -14.82 -2.63 -3.08
N GLU A 108 -14.90 -3.96 -3.08
CA GLU A 108 -13.72 -4.83 -2.93
C GLU A 108 -12.73 -4.61 -4.08
N GLU A 109 -13.21 -4.46 -5.32
CA GLU A 109 -12.35 -4.20 -6.48
C GLU A 109 -11.65 -2.83 -6.39
N ILE A 110 -12.35 -1.75 -6.03
CA ILE A 110 -11.69 -0.43 -5.88
C ILE A 110 -10.74 -0.43 -4.67
N LEU A 111 -11.08 -1.11 -3.58
CA LEU A 111 -10.18 -1.28 -2.43
C LEU A 111 -8.91 -2.08 -2.81
N TYR A 112 -9.07 -3.13 -3.60
CA TYR A 112 -7.95 -3.90 -4.15
C TYR A 112 -7.02 -3.02 -4.99
N ARG A 113 -7.57 -2.13 -5.82
CA ARG A 113 -6.78 -1.17 -6.60
C ARG A 113 -6.03 -0.17 -5.73
N GLU A 114 -6.61 0.29 -4.62
CA GLU A 114 -5.90 1.12 -3.64
C GLU A 114 -4.75 0.34 -2.95
N CYS A 115 -4.90 -0.97 -2.75
CA CYS A 115 -3.82 -1.84 -2.27
C CYS A 115 -2.70 -1.99 -3.31
N CYS A 116 -3.03 -2.12 -4.61
CA CYS A 116 -2.04 -2.13 -5.69
C CYS A 116 -1.26 -0.80 -5.71
N HIS A 117 -1.97 0.33 -5.64
CA HIS A 117 -1.35 1.64 -5.56
C HIS A 117 -0.45 1.80 -4.32
N LEU A 118 -0.85 1.25 -3.16
CA LEU A 118 -0.02 1.22 -1.96
C LEU A 118 1.32 0.51 -2.21
N VAL A 119 1.28 -0.71 -2.74
CA VAL A 119 2.51 -1.49 -2.95
C VAL A 119 3.39 -0.82 -4.00
N GLN A 120 2.79 -0.31 -5.07
CA GLN A 120 3.51 0.46 -6.10
C GLN A 120 4.22 1.67 -5.49
N MET A 121 3.49 2.48 -4.72
CA MET A 121 4.05 3.65 -4.03
C MET A 121 5.19 3.26 -3.07
N TYR A 122 5.07 2.14 -2.35
CA TYR A 122 6.17 1.63 -1.50
C TYR A 122 7.41 1.30 -2.33
N VAL A 123 7.26 0.60 -3.45
CA VAL A 123 8.37 0.26 -4.35
C VAL A 123 9.03 1.52 -4.91
N ASP A 124 8.25 2.48 -5.39
CA ASP A 124 8.75 3.73 -5.96
C ASP A 124 9.48 4.59 -4.91
N LEU A 125 8.97 4.63 -3.67
CA LEU A 125 9.67 5.25 -2.54
C LEU A 125 11.01 4.56 -2.25
N CYS A 126 11.06 3.22 -2.22
CA CYS A 126 12.31 2.48 -2.01
C CYS A 126 13.33 2.70 -3.13
N GLN A 127 12.89 2.86 -4.38
CA GLN A 127 13.77 3.11 -5.52
C GLN A 127 14.32 4.54 -5.56
N THR A 128 13.52 5.52 -5.14
CA THR A 128 13.86 6.95 -5.18
C THR A 128 14.56 7.45 -3.91
N ASP A 129 14.43 6.75 -2.79
CA ASP A 129 15.08 7.13 -1.53
C ASP A 129 16.60 6.87 -1.57
N ARG A 130 17.35 7.96 -1.48
CA ARG A 130 18.82 7.96 -1.45
C ARG A 130 19.40 7.25 -0.22
N SER A 131 18.67 7.25 0.90
CA SER A 131 19.08 6.59 2.15
C SER A 131 18.89 5.07 2.10
N TYR A 132 17.81 4.58 1.46
CA TYR A 132 17.56 3.17 1.19
C TYR A 132 18.66 2.55 0.32
N ASN A 133 19.21 3.38 -0.56
CA ASN A 133 20.24 3.00 -1.50
C ASN A 133 21.66 3.17 -0.96
N THR A 134 21.90 3.28 0.35
CA THR A 134 23.26 3.46 0.89
C THR A 134 23.61 2.54 2.05
N THR A 135 24.87 2.14 2.16
CA THR A 135 25.44 1.54 3.39
C THR A 135 26.58 2.41 3.93
N LEU A 136 26.80 2.34 5.25
CA LEU A 136 27.81 3.08 6.02
C LEU A 136 27.61 4.62 5.99
N CYS A 137 26.82 5.14 6.94
CA CYS A 137 26.59 6.57 7.15
C CYS A 137 26.19 7.38 5.89
N GLY A 138 25.49 6.77 4.92
CA GLY A 138 24.98 7.47 3.73
C GLY A 138 25.99 7.68 2.59
N ILE A 139 27.16 7.04 2.64
CA ILE A 139 28.29 7.38 1.74
C ILE A 139 28.38 6.43 0.53
N VAL A 140 28.10 5.13 0.71
CA VAL A 140 28.28 4.14 -0.37
C VAL A 140 26.94 3.74 -0.94
N SER A 141 26.68 4.10 -2.20
CA SER A 141 25.48 3.63 -2.90
C SER A 141 25.52 2.12 -3.10
N ILE A 142 24.48 1.39 -2.69
CA ILE A 142 24.32 -0.02 -3.02
C ILE A 142 24.12 -0.17 -4.54
N SER A 143 24.56 -1.29 -5.11
CA SER A 143 24.28 -1.57 -6.52
C SER A 143 22.78 -1.69 -6.75
N LYS A 144 22.33 -1.37 -7.98
CA LYS A 144 20.92 -1.52 -8.39
C LYS A 144 20.39 -2.93 -8.11
N ASP A 145 21.21 -3.96 -8.33
CA ASP A 145 20.83 -5.36 -8.06
C ASP A 145 20.59 -5.64 -6.57
N LYS A 146 21.40 -5.04 -5.69
CA LYS A 146 21.21 -5.18 -4.24
C LYS A 146 19.98 -4.40 -3.75
N ALA A 147 19.72 -3.23 -4.30
CA ALA A 147 18.49 -2.47 -4.02
C ALA A 147 17.26 -3.26 -4.44
N LYS A 148 17.29 -3.85 -5.64
CA LYS A 148 16.25 -4.73 -6.16
C LYS A 148 16.01 -5.93 -5.24
N GLN A 149 17.05 -6.67 -4.89
CA GLN A 149 16.93 -7.83 -3.99
C GLN A 149 16.34 -7.45 -2.62
N LYS A 150 16.70 -6.26 -2.11
CA LYS A 150 16.15 -5.73 -0.85
C LYS A 150 14.65 -5.47 -0.99
N ILE A 151 14.21 -4.78 -2.04
CA ILE A 151 12.78 -4.53 -2.30
C ILE A 151 12.01 -5.84 -2.44
N GLN A 152 12.52 -6.80 -3.22
CA GLN A 152 11.90 -8.12 -3.40
C GLN A 152 11.73 -8.84 -2.06
N LYS A 153 12.80 -8.85 -1.25
CA LYS A 153 12.77 -9.45 0.08
C LYS A 153 11.77 -8.76 1.00
N ASP A 154 11.75 -7.43 1.03
CA ASP A 154 10.85 -6.68 1.90
C ASP A 154 9.39 -6.97 1.51
N ILE A 155 9.01 -6.87 0.22
CA ILE A 155 7.66 -7.22 -0.25
C ILE A 155 7.27 -8.64 0.18
N TYR A 156 8.15 -9.62 -0.03
CA TYR A 156 7.88 -11.00 0.36
C TYR A 156 7.69 -11.13 1.88
N GLU A 157 8.58 -10.54 2.68
CA GLU A 157 8.54 -10.64 4.14
C GLU A 157 7.29 -9.97 4.73
N THR A 158 6.87 -8.80 4.24
CA THR A 158 5.71 -8.07 4.79
C THR A 158 4.37 -8.51 4.20
N ALA A 159 4.28 -8.79 2.90
CA ALA A 159 2.98 -9.08 2.28
C ALA A 159 2.68 -10.57 2.11
N ILE A 160 3.68 -11.45 2.20
CA ILE A 160 3.51 -12.90 2.03
C ILE A 160 3.80 -13.64 3.33
N HIS A 161 5.03 -13.55 3.83
CA HIS A 161 5.48 -14.31 5.00
C HIS A 161 4.81 -13.85 6.30
N LEU A 162 4.74 -12.53 6.55
CA LEU A 162 4.14 -11.99 7.77
C LEU A 162 2.70 -12.48 7.97
N PRO A 163 1.74 -12.30 7.02
CA PRO A 163 0.37 -12.79 7.19
C PRO A 163 0.30 -14.25 7.63
N MET A 164 1.07 -15.14 7.00
CA MET A 164 1.14 -16.56 7.40
C MET A 164 1.71 -16.74 8.81
N SER A 165 2.80 -16.03 9.13
CA SER A 165 3.49 -16.16 10.42
C SER A 165 2.66 -15.69 11.62
N ILE A 166 1.67 -14.81 11.39
CA ILE A 166 0.78 -14.28 12.42
C ILE A 166 -0.69 -14.70 12.23
N LYS A 167 -0.97 -15.63 11.32
CA LYS A 167 -2.33 -16.15 11.05
C LYS A 167 -3.34 -15.05 10.70
N MET A 168 -2.97 -14.16 9.77
CA MET A 168 -3.81 -13.06 9.28
C MET A 168 -3.94 -13.08 7.74
N GLU A 169 -3.88 -14.26 7.14
CA GLU A 169 -3.95 -14.43 5.69
C GLU A 169 -5.27 -13.93 5.10
N GLU A 170 -6.38 -14.06 5.82
CA GLU A 170 -7.69 -13.61 5.36
C GLU A 170 -7.81 -12.08 5.42
N GLU A 171 -7.44 -11.49 6.55
CA GLU A 171 -7.53 -10.05 6.81
C GLU A 171 -6.59 -9.24 5.90
N LEU A 172 -5.45 -9.83 5.52
CA LEU A 172 -4.44 -9.18 4.68
C LEU A 172 -4.47 -9.66 3.22
N SER A 173 -5.44 -10.51 2.85
CA SER A 173 -5.52 -11.16 1.52
C SER A 173 -5.47 -10.18 0.35
N LEU A 174 -6.15 -9.03 0.43
CA LEU A 174 -6.11 -8.00 -0.63
C LEU A 174 -4.72 -7.39 -0.80
N ILE A 175 -3.99 -7.17 0.30
CA ILE A 175 -2.62 -6.63 0.27
C ILE A 175 -1.67 -7.69 -0.28
N THR A 176 -1.80 -8.95 0.15
CA THR A 176 -1.03 -10.09 -0.40
C THR A 176 -1.25 -10.23 -1.90
N ARG A 177 -2.52 -10.17 -2.36
CA ARG A 177 -2.86 -10.23 -3.79
C ARG A 177 -2.25 -9.06 -4.55
N ALA A 178 -2.37 -7.85 -4.04
CA ALA A 178 -1.81 -6.64 -4.65
C ALA A 178 -0.28 -6.71 -4.75
N ALA A 179 0.37 -7.22 -3.71
CA ALA A 179 1.81 -7.38 -3.68
C ALA A 179 2.32 -8.34 -4.76
N ARG A 180 1.61 -9.44 -5.02
CA ARG A 180 1.93 -10.38 -6.10
C ARG A 180 1.82 -9.73 -7.47
N GLU A 181 0.74 -8.98 -7.71
CA GLU A 181 0.52 -8.30 -8.98
C GLU A 181 1.59 -7.24 -9.24
N VAL A 182 1.86 -6.38 -8.26
CA VAL A 182 2.89 -5.35 -8.38
C VAL A 182 4.29 -5.96 -8.46
N TYR A 183 4.56 -7.06 -7.76
CA TYR A 183 5.84 -7.76 -7.88
C TYR A 183 6.11 -8.21 -9.32
N GLU A 184 5.13 -8.85 -9.97
CA GLU A 184 5.30 -9.31 -11.37
C GLU A 184 5.47 -8.12 -12.34
N LEU A 185 4.78 -6.99 -12.09
CA LEU A 185 4.94 -5.78 -12.91
C LEU A 185 6.36 -5.20 -12.83
N TYR A 186 6.98 -5.20 -11.64
CA TYR A 186 8.33 -4.65 -11.45
C TYR A 186 9.46 -5.66 -11.70
N PHE A 187 9.19 -6.96 -11.57
CA PHE A 187 10.17 -8.04 -11.68
C PHE A 187 9.67 -9.18 -12.61
N PRO A 188 9.38 -8.87 -13.88
CA PRO A 188 8.73 -9.82 -14.77
C PRO A 188 9.60 -11.07 -15.01
N GLY A 189 9.00 -12.24 -14.88
CA GLY A 189 9.67 -13.53 -15.14
C GLY A 189 10.64 -14.00 -14.05
N GLU A 190 10.67 -13.36 -12.88
CA GLU A 190 11.53 -13.76 -11.75
C GLU A 190 10.87 -14.77 -10.79
N GLY A 191 9.79 -15.43 -11.23
CA GLY A 191 9.20 -16.59 -10.56
C GLY A 191 8.00 -16.30 -9.64
N GLY A 192 7.52 -15.05 -9.58
CA GLY A 192 6.44 -14.64 -8.69
C GLY A 192 6.77 -14.84 -7.20
N ILE A 193 5.88 -14.36 -6.32
CA ILE A 193 5.96 -14.57 -4.86
C ILE A 193 4.63 -15.07 -4.28
#